data_AF-A0A2E2FP37-F1
#
_entry.id   AF-A0A2E2FP37-F1
#
_cell.length_a   1.000
_cell.length_b   1.000
_cell.length_c   1.000
_cell.angle_alpha   90.00
_cell.angle_beta   90.00
_cell.angle_gamma   90.00
#
_symmetry.space_group_name_H-M   'P 1'
#
loop_
_entity.id
_entity.type
_entity.pdbx_description
1 polymer ?
#
loop_
_entity_poly.entity_id
_entity_poly.type
_entity_poly.pdbx_seq_one_letter_code
_entity_poly.pdbx_strand_id
1 'polypeptide(L)'
;MNPTFRFSLVTIAATIIFYLIHYSLFLFGVDAGLTQKLLLETHLFIGMLTLIVLTILSLLLQKHFNFVGFAFLGSIVVKMMIVSFYFYVKMKVDDPPAEYIFILQFFVAYFAYLAVETVLVFQELSKKS
;
A
#
# COMPACT_ATOMS: atom_id res chain seq x y z
N MET A 1 -14.08 -10.74 15.49
CA MET A 1 -13.95 -9.34 15.03
C MET A 1 -14.33 -9.27 13.56
N ASN A 2 -15.10 -8.27 13.12
CA ASN A 2 -15.51 -8.12 11.72
C ASN A 2 -14.25 -7.97 10.82
N PRO A 3 -14.11 -8.73 9.71
CA PRO A 3 -12.95 -8.63 8.83
C PRO A 3 -12.69 -7.22 8.31
N THR A 4 -13.74 -6.46 7.94
CA THR A 4 -13.60 -5.05 7.50
C THR A 4 -12.96 -4.20 8.58
N PHE A 5 -13.42 -4.31 9.83
CA PHE A 5 -12.85 -3.54 10.94
C PHE A 5 -11.39 -3.91 11.21
N ARG A 6 -11.04 -5.21 11.14
CA ARG A 6 -9.64 -5.66 11.29
C ARG A 6 -8.76 -5.10 10.17
N PHE A 7 -9.21 -5.21 8.92
CA PHE A 7 -8.46 -4.72 7.77
C PHE A 7 -8.24 -3.21 7.85
N SER A 8 -9.27 -2.43 8.18
CA SER A 8 -9.12 -0.98 8.37
C SER A 8 -8.11 -0.65 9.47
N LEU A 9 -8.23 -1.27 10.64
CA LEU A 9 -7.34 -1.01 11.78
C LEU A 9 -5.89 -1.37 11.47
N VAL A 10 -5.65 -2.55 10.86
CA VAL A 10 -4.29 -2.98 10.48
C VAL A 10 -3.73 -2.11 9.35
N THR A 11 -4.54 -1.68 8.37
CA THR A 11 -4.06 -0.83 7.27
C THR A 11 -3.70 0.57 7.75
N ILE A 12 -4.49 1.15 8.66
CA ILE A 12 -4.19 2.45 9.29
C ILE A 12 -2.90 2.34 10.13
N ALA A 13 -2.79 1.32 10.98
CA ALA A 13 -1.60 1.08 11.78
C ALA A 13 -0.35 0.86 10.91
N ALA A 14 -0.44 0.02 9.88
CA ALA A 14 0.64 -0.22 8.93
C ALA A 14 1.04 1.06 8.17
N THR A 15 0.07 1.91 7.81
CA THR A 15 0.36 3.20 7.15
C THR A 15 1.18 4.11 8.05
N ILE A 16 0.79 4.26 9.32
CA ILE A 16 1.53 5.07 10.30
C ILE A 16 2.93 4.48 10.54
N ILE A 17 3.02 3.16 10.77
CA ILE A 17 4.28 2.47 11.06
C ILE A 17 5.25 2.55 9.88
N PHE A 18 4.81 2.22 8.66
CA PHE A 18 5.67 2.27 7.48
C PHE A 18 6.11 3.69 7.13
N TYR A 19 5.23 4.68 7.29
CA TYR A 19 5.62 6.09 7.16
C TYR A 19 6.70 6.48 8.18
N LEU A 20 6.53 6.15 9.46
CA LEU A 20 7.52 6.46 10.51
C LEU A 20 8.85 5.73 10.31
N ILE A 21 8.82 4.48 9.83
CA ILE A 21 10.04 3.71 9.50
C ILE A 21 10.77 4.38 8.34
N HIS A 22 10.10 4.65 7.22
CA HIS A 22 10.74 5.36 6.11
C HIS A 22 11.24 6.75 6.51
N TYR A 23 10.43 7.54 7.23
CA TYR A 23 10.83 8.86 7.70
C TYR A 23 12.10 8.81 8.58
N SER A 24 12.19 7.83 9.50
CA SER A 24 13.37 7.69 10.37
C SER A 24 14.63 7.23 9.62
N LEU A 25 14.49 6.38 8.59
CA LEU A 25 15.62 5.95 7.76
C LEU A 25 16.21 7.07 6.89
N PHE A 26 15.42 8.09 6.52
CA PHE A 26 15.83 9.14 5.58
C PHE A 26 16.06 10.52 6.21
N LEU A 27 15.91 10.66 7.53
CA LEU A 27 16.30 11.86 8.30
C LEU A 27 17.79 12.25 8.18
N PHE A 28 18.64 11.36 7.63
CA PHE A 28 20.09 11.49 7.62
C PHE A 28 20.73 11.63 6.21
N GLY A 29 19.96 11.77 5.12
CA GLY A 29 20.55 11.59 3.77
C GLY A 29 20.07 12.42 2.57
N VAL A 30 18.94 13.14 2.62
CA VAL A 30 18.39 13.85 1.43
C VAL A 30 17.73 15.18 1.84
N ASP A 31 17.69 16.16 0.93
CA ASP A 31 17.04 17.47 1.10
C ASP A 31 15.63 17.36 1.70
N ALA A 32 15.48 17.85 2.93
CA ALA A 32 14.40 17.42 3.81
C ALA A 32 12.99 17.86 3.35
N GLY A 33 12.85 19.00 2.66
CA GLY A 33 11.53 19.59 2.38
C GLY A 33 10.69 18.81 1.36
N LEU A 34 11.20 18.68 0.13
CA LEU A 34 10.45 18.07 -0.97
C LEU A 34 10.24 16.57 -0.76
N THR A 35 11.28 15.86 -0.32
CA THR A 35 11.26 14.41 -0.11
C THR A 35 10.29 13.99 0.99
N GLN A 36 10.16 14.74 2.09
CA GLN A 36 9.20 14.41 3.16
C GLN A 36 7.74 14.52 2.71
N LYS A 37 7.38 15.58 1.98
CA LYS A 37 6.03 15.75 1.43
C LYS A 37 5.68 14.61 0.48
N LEU A 38 6.59 14.31 -0.46
CA LEU A 38 6.38 13.27 -1.48
C LEU A 38 6.32 11.86 -0.86
N LEU A 39 7.09 11.60 0.20
CA LEU A 39 7.02 10.38 1.00
C LEU A 39 5.66 10.23 1.70
N LEU A 40 5.18 11.28 2.38
CA LEU A 40 3.87 11.26 3.05
C LEU A 40 2.73 11.03 2.05
N GLU A 41 2.72 11.75 0.93
CA GLU A 41 1.73 11.57 -0.14
C GLU A 41 1.74 10.13 -0.69
N THR A 42 2.93 9.55 -0.89
CA THR A 42 3.09 8.15 -1.33
C THR A 42 2.48 7.15 -0.33
N HIS A 43 2.77 7.29 0.97
CA HIS A 43 2.22 6.41 2.00
C HIS A 43 0.70 6.54 2.14
N LEU A 44 0.17 7.77 2.10
CA LEU A 44 -1.28 8.00 2.13
C LEU A 44 -1.97 7.40 0.89
N PHE A 45 -1.38 7.55 -0.29
CA PHE A 45 -1.93 7.01 -1.54
C PHE A 45 -1.96 5.48 -1.56
N ILE A 46 -0.83 4.82 -1.28
CA ILE A 46 -0.75 3.34 -1.29
C ILE A 46 -1.56 2.75 -0.12
N GLY A 47 -1.56 3.40 1.04
CA GLY A 47 -2.39 3.01 2.19
C GLY A 47 -3.89 3.10 1.89
N MET A 48 -4.35 4.18 1.25
CA MET A 48 -5.74 4.35 0.84
C MET A 48 -6.17 3.30 -0.20
N LEU A 49 -5.35 3.05 -1.23
CA LEU A 49 -5.63 1.99 -2.21
C LEU A 49 -5.71 0.61 -1.56
N THR A 50 -4.79 0.30 -0.64
CA THR A 50 -4.79 -0.98 0.08
C THR A 50 -6.03 -1.12 0.97
N LEU A 51 -6.47 -0.04 1.62
CA LEU A 51 -7.71 0.00 2.40
C LEU A 51 -8.95 -0.25 1.53
N ILE A 52 -9.04 0.36 0.35
CA ILE A 52 -10.14 0.16 -0.61
C ILE A 52 -10.19 -1.29 -1.06
N VAL A 53 -9.05 -1.86 -1.47
CA VAL A 53 -8.95 -3.26 -1.93
C VAL A 53 -9.37 -4.22 -0.81
N LEU A 54 -8.82 -4.10 0.39
CA LEU A 54 -9.18 -4.96 1.52
C LEU A 54 -10.66 -4.81 1.92
N THR A 55 -11.23 -3.62 1.81
CA THR A 55 -12.67 -3.40 2.06
C THR A 55 -13.54 -4.16 1.04
N ILE A 56 -13.20 -4.09 -0.25
CA ILE A 56 -13.88 -4.84 -1.32
C ILE A 56 -13.73 -6.36 -1.09
N LEU A 57 -12.53 -6.83 -0.77
CA LEU A 57 -12.28 -8.25 -0.48
C LEU A 57 -13.03 -8.73 0.78
N SER A 58 -13.20 -7.89 1.81
CA SER A 58 -14.02 -8.20 2.98
C SER A 58 -15.50 -8.41 2.62
N LEU A 59 -16.05 -7.59 1.73
CA LEU A 59 -17.42 -7.75 1.24
C LEU A 59 -17.58 -9.04 0.40
N LEU A 60 -16.56 -9.38 -0.41
CA LEU A 60 -16.53 -10.64 -1.17
C LEU A 60 -16.36 -11.87 -0.27
N LEU A 61 -15.55 -11.80 0.80
CA LEU A 61 -15.40 -12.87 1.81
C LEU A 61 -16.72 -13.25 2.51
N GLN A 62 -17.71 -12.34 2.51
CA GLN A 62 -19.04 -12.56 3.07
C GLN A 62 -20.04 -13.12 2.05
N LYS A 63 -19.99 -12.67 0.79
CA LYS A 63 -21.00 -13.03 -0.23
C LYS A 63 -20.56 -14.11 -1.23
N HIS A 64 -19.28 -14.12 -1.61
CA HIS A 64 -18.76 -14.85 -2.77
C HIS A 64 -17.35 -15.41 -2.50
N PHE A 65 -17.19 -16.13 -1.38
CA PHE A 65 -15.90 -16.61 -0.87
C PHE A 65 -14.99 -17.26 -1.94
N ASN A 66 -15.56 -18.14 -2.78
CA ASN A 66 -14.82 -18.88 -3.81
C ASN A 66 -14.11 -17.98 -4.85
N PHE A 67 -14.52 -16.72 -5.00
CA PHE A 67 -13.93 -15.76 -5.95
C PHE A 67 -12.89 -14.83 -5.31
N VAL A 68 -12.69 -14.88 -3.99
CA VAL A 68 -11.81 -13.93 -3.26
C VAL A 68 -10.35 -14.02 -3.72
N GLY A 69 -9.83 -15.23 -3.98
CA GLY A 69 -8.46 -15.40 -4.48
C GLY A 69 -8.26 -14.79 -5.87
N PHE A 70 -9.23 -14.95 -6.78
CA PHE A 70 -9.21 -14.33 -8.11
C PHE A 70 -9.34 -12.80 -8.02
N ALA A 71 -10.25 -12.31 -7.18
CA ALA A 71 -10.44 -10.89 -6.94
C ALA A 71 -9.18 -10.22 -6.36
N PHE A 72 -8.45 -10.91 -5.47
CA PHE A 72 -7.17 -10.45 -4.90
C PHE A 72 -6.06 -10.37 -5.96
N LEU A 73 -5.92 -11.38 -6.83
CA LEU A 73 -4.97 -11.32 -7.94
C LEU A 73 -5.31 -10.18 -8.91
N GLY A 74 -6.59 -10.01 -9.24
CA GLY A 74 -7.07 -8.89 -10.07
C GLY A 74 -6.80 -7.53 -9.42
N SER A 75 -7.03 -7.39 -8.11
CA SER A 75 -6.77 -6.14 -7.40
C SER A 75 -5.28 -5.81 -7.31
N ILE A 76 -4.39 -6.80 -7.21
CA ILE A 76 -2.94 -6.57 -7.30
C ILE A 76 -2.57 -5.96 -8.65
N VAL A 77 -3.03 -6.54 -9.76
CA VAL A 77 -2.72 -6.04 -11.11
C VAL A 77 -3.24 -4.62 -11.30
N VAL A 78 -4.51 -4.37 -10.96
CA VAL A 78 -5.12 -3.03 -11.05
C VAL A 78 -4.41 -2.02 -10.14
N LYS A 79 -4.07 -2.41 -8.90
CA LYS A 79 -3.33 -1.55 -7.97
C LYS A 79 -1.93 -1.24 -8.51
N MET A 80 -1.23 -2.21 -9.09
CA MET A 80 0.09 -2.00 -9.69
C MET A 80 0.03 -1.00 -10.85
N MET A 81 -0.99 -1.08 -11.71
CA MET A 81 -1.20 -0.09 -12.79
C MET A 81 -1.45 1.32 -12.24
N ILE A 82 -2.35 1.47 -11.27
CA ILE A 82 -2.68 2.76 -10.65
C ILE A 82 -1.45 3.37 -9.93
N VAL A 83 -0.72 2.55 -9.19
CA VAL A 83 0.51 2.92 -8.47
C VAL A 83 1.62 3.34 -9.45
N SER A 84 1.79 2.62 -10.56
CA SER A 84 2.75 2.97 -11.61
C SER A 84 2.39 4.27 -12.33
N PHE A 85 1.10 4.51 -12.57
CA PHE A 85 0.63 5.77 -13.18
C PHE A 85 0.84 6.97 -12.24
N TYR A 86 0.49 6.83 -10.96
CA TYR A 86 0.77 7.86 -9.94
C TYR A 86 2.26 8.17 -9.87
N PHE A 87 3.12 7.14 -9.82
CA PHE A 87 4.57 7.29 -9.83
C PHE A 87 5.06 8.06 -11.06
N TYR A 88 4.62 7.68 -12.26
CA TYR A 88 4.99 8.34 -13.51
C TYR A 88 4.61 9.83 -13.52
N VAL A 89 3.38 10.16 -13.09
CA VAL A 89 2.94 11.57 -12.97
C VAL A 89 3.81 12.32 -11.97
N LYS A 90 4.11 11.71 -10.80
CA LYS A 90 4.95 12.34 -9.78
C LYS A 90 6.37 12.62 -10.23
N MET A 91 7.02 11.66 -10.91
CA MET A 91 8.33 11.88 -11.54
C MET A 91 8.33 13.01 -12.56
N LYS A 92 7.22 13.22 -13.29
CA LYS A 92 7.11 14.27 -14.32
C LYS A 92 6.74 15.65 -13.78
N VAL A 93 6.17 15.75 -12.58
CA VAL A 93 5.69 17.02 -12.00
C VAL A 93 6.64 17.56 -10.93
N ASP A 94 7.16 16.70 -10.06
CA ASP A 94 7.96 17.13 -8.90
C ASP A 94 9.49 17.04 -9.14
N ASP A 95 9.93 16.53 -10.30
CA ASP A 95 11.32 16.44 -10.81
C ASP A 95 12.39 16.16 -9.72
N PRO A 96 12.30 15.01 -9.02
CA PRO A 96 13.07 14.79 -7.80
C PRO A 96 14.58 14.64 -8.07
N PRO A 97 15.47 15.39 -7.39
CA PRO A 97 16.91 15.45 -7.70
C PRO A 97 17.70 14.15 -7.45
N ALA A 98 17.05 13.10 -6.96
CA ALA A 98 17.64 11.80 -6.67
C ALA A 98 16.74 10.65 -7.15
N GLU A 99 16.36 10.68 -8.44
CA GLU A 99 15.40 9.76 -9.08
C GLU A 99 15.53 8.29 -8.64
N TYR A 100 16.74 7.71 -8.68
CA TYR A 100 16.98 6.30 -8.34
C TYR A 100 16.66 5.94 -6.89
N ILE A 101 16.95 6.85 -5.94
CA ILE A 101 16.64 6.65 -4.52
C ILE A 101 15.13 6.73 -4.32
N PHE A 102 14.46 7.67 -4.98
CA PHE A 102 13.01 7.82 -4.90
C PHE A 102 12.26 6.62 -5.53
N ILE A 103 12.72 6.11 -6.68
CA ILE A 103 12.24 4.86 -7.28
C ILE A 103 12.28 3.72 -6.25
N LEU A 104 13.43 3.52 -5.61
CA LEU A 104 13.63 2.45 -4.63
C LEU A 104 12.70 2.62 -3.42
N GLN A 105 12.62 3.81 -2.83
CA GLN A 105 11.73 4.14 -1.71
C GLN A 105 10.25 3.82 -2.04
N PHE A 106 9.81 4.21 -3.23
CA PHE A 106 8.45 4.01 -3.70
C PHE A 106 8.10 2.51 -3.82
N PHE A 107 8.98 1.71 -4.44
CA PHE A 107 8.78 0.27 -4.54
C PHE A 107 8.86 -0.45 -3.20
N VAL A 108 9.78 -0.06 -2.29
CA VAL A 108 9.85 -0.63 -0.93
C VAL A 108 8.55 -0.37 -0.16
N ALA A 109 7.99 0.85 -0.24
CA ALA A 109 6.68 1.14 0.34
C ALA A 109 5.61 0.21 -0.25
N TYR A 110 5.48 0.16 -1.58
CA TYR A 110 4.50 -0.68 -2.27
C TYR A 110 4.57 -2.16 -1.84
N PHE A 111 5.76 -2.75 -1.80
CA PHE A 111 5.94 -4.14 -1.38
C PHE A 111 5.61 -4.37 0.10
N ALA A 112 5.89 -3.42 0.99
CA ALA A 112 5.49 -3.51 2.40
C ALA A 112 3.96 -3.57 2.57
N TYR A 113 3.21 -2.72 1.85
CA TYR A 113 1.75 -2.79 1.84
C TYR A 113 1.22 -4.07 1.20
N LEU A 114 1.81 -4.52 0.09
CA LEU A 114 1.44 -5.78 -0.56
C LEU A 114 1.65 -6.99 0.36
N ALA A 115 2.73 -7.01 1.16
CA ALA A 115 2.97 -8.05 2.15
C ALA A 115 1.89 -8.07 3.23
N VAL A 116 1.52 -6.91 3.79
CA VAL A 116 0.43 -6.80 4.77
C VAL A 116 -0.90 -7.27 4.18
N GLU A 117 -1.23 -6.85 2.96
CA GLU A 117 -2.44 -7.26 2.24
C GLU A 117 -2.47 -8.79 2.04
N THR A 118 -1.37 -9.37 1.56
CA THR A 118 -1.22 -10.81 1.33
C THR A 118 -1.41 -11.60 2.63
N VAL A 119 -0.78 -11.19 3.72
CA VAL A 119 -0.92 -11.84 5.04
C VAL A 119 -2.36 -11.76 5.55
N LEU A 120 -3.01 -10.59 5.42
CA LEU A 120 -4.39 -10.40 5.87
C LEU A 120 -5.39 -11.25 5.08
N VAL A 121 -5.25 -11.31 3.75
CA VAL A 121 -6.11 -12.10 2.86
C VAL A 121 -5.89 -13.59 3.08
N PHE A 122 -4.62 -14.04 3.11
CA PHE A 122 -4.27 -15.43 3.38
C PHE A 122 -4.87 -15.92 4.71
N GLN A 123 -4.76 -15.13 5.78
CA GLN A 123 -5.36 -15.45 7.09
C GLN A 123 -6.89 -15.62 7.06
N GLU A 124 -7.65 -14.93 6.18
CA GLU A 124 -9.11 -15.15 6.09
C GLU A 124 -9.50 -16.28 5.14
N LEU A 125 -8.63 -16.66 4.20
CA LEU A 125 -8.78 -17.86 3.38
C LEU A 125 -8.50 -19.12 4.20
N SER A 126 -7.39 -19.16 4.95
CA SER A 126 -6.99 -20.31 5.78
C SER A 126 -7.95 -20.62 6.94
N LYS A 127 -8.75 -19.65 7.40
CA LYS A 127 -9.76 -19.87 8.46
C LYS A 127 -11.06 -20.51 7.97
N LYS A 128 -11.24 -20.58 6.66
CA LYS A 128 -12.44 -21.13 5.99
C LYS A 128 -12.10 -22.36 5.13
N SER A 129 -10.85 -22.82 5.18
CA SER A 129 -10.38 -24.11 4.67
C SER A 129 -10.35 -25.15 5.78
#